data_AF-A0AA85JLY7-F1
#
_entry.id   AF-A0AA85JLY7-F1
#
_cell.length_a   1.000
_cell.length_b   1.000
_cell.length_c   1.000
_cell.angle_alpha   90.00
_cell.angle_beta   90.00
_cell.angle_gamma   90.00
#
_symmetry.space_group_name_H-M   'P 1'
#
loop_
_entity.id
_entity.type
_entity.pdbx_description
1 polymer ?
#
loop_
_entity_poly.entity_id
_entity_poly.type
_entity_poly.pdbx_seq_one_letter_code
_entity_poly.pdbx_strand_id
1 'polypeptide(L)'
;MYVTAPLPYVFMITLLIRTIILEGATDGLIHYLKPDWSRLTDMTVWSDAGTQIFFSYSIGLGVLTAFGSYNKLHHNSLKDCTLFALANTCTSLLSGCVIFSTLGYMSHISNIPLNLIAESGPGLGFVVYPKAIGTMPGSPFWSICFFSMIILLGIDSMFGGVEGFVTAATDYFPHAMAKTWIRCLFVGCVCFASYLVGLSMVTNGGMYVFQLFDYYTGSRIILIVGLLESTAIGYIYGFKRISEDMKLMYGVSLKWLAFIFWCVLTPIFTLILFIISVIVYQELTYMQASSSHVYRFPNWSVKLGWFMASFSIFLIPCVMIIKIIRTPGKLLQRIKTLCIPALENPDISGDISKFNAITETGILYHSNDVMHHATSPTSTTMQSSPNLSDV
;
A
#
# COMPACT_ATOMS: atom_id res chain seq x y z
N MET A 1 -2.00 14.18 7.37
CA MET A 1 -2.96 13.12 7.77
C MET A 1 -3.54 13.27 9.19
N TYR A 2 -3.22 14.32 9.96
CA TYR A 2 -3.72 14.49 11.34
C TYR A 2 -5.24 14.69 11.49
N VAL A 3 -5.94 15.05 10.42
CA VAL A 3 -7.42 15.14 10.40
C VAL A 3 -8.01 13.97 9.65
N THR A 4 -7.48 13.70 8.45
CA THR A 4 -8.03 12.71 7.51
C THR A 4 -7.96 11.28 8.03
N ALA A 5 -6.92 10.92 8.79
CA ALA A 5 -6.78 9.56 9.33
C ALA A 5 -7.60 9.31 10.62
N PRO A 6 -7.62 10.19 11.63
CA PRO A 6 -8.37 9.92 12.86
C PRO A 6 -9.88 10.20 12.73
N LEU A 7 -10.31 11.14 11.90
CA LEU A 7 -11.72 11.54 11.82
C LEU A 7 -12.66 10.40 11.34
N PRO A 8 -12.28 9.52 10.39
CA PRO A 8 -13.02 8.31 10.08
C PRO A 8 -13.33 7.44 11.30
N TYR A 9 -12.43 7.33 12.27
CA TYR A 9 -12.70 6.56 13.50
C TYR A 9 -13.80 7.19 14.34
N VAL A 10 -13.82 8.51 14.45
CA VAL A 10 -14.90 9.24 15.13
C VAL A 10 -16.24 8.95 14.45
N PHE A 11 -16.28 8.99 13.11
CA PHE A 11 -17.48 8.66 12.36
C PHE A 11 -17.89 7.19 12.49
N MET A 12 -16.95 6.24 12.39
CA MET A 12 -17.23 4.81 12.57
C MET A 12 -17.77 4.50 13.96
N ILE A 13 -17.18 5.06 15.02
CA ILE A 13 -17.64 4.85 16.39
C ILE A 13 -19.04 5.45 16.58
N THR A 14 -19.27 6.66 16.06
CA THR A 14 -20.57 7.34 16.15
C THR A 14 -21.66 6.57 15.41
N LEU A 15 -21.34 6.06 14.21
CA LEU A 15 -22.24 5.20 13.44
C LEU A 15 -22.49 3.87 14.16
N LEU A 16 -21.46 3.24 14.73
CA LEU A 16 -21.62 1.99 15.47
C LEU A 16 -22.56 2.14 16.66
N ILE A 17 -22.36 3.18 17.48
CA ILE A 17 -23.23 3.47 18.63
C ILE A 17 -24.67 3.64 18.16
N ARG A 18 -24.87 4.32 17.02
CA ARG A 18 -26.21 4.50 16.47
C ARG A 18 -26.82 3.19 16.00
N THR A 19 -26.08 2.40 15.24
CA THR A 19 -26.60 1.22 14.54
C THR A 19 -26.82 0.05 15.48
N ILE A 20 -26.01 -0.10 16.54
CA ILE A 20 -26.17 -1.21 17.50
C ILE A 20 -27.43 -1.09 18.37
N ILE A 21 -27.99 0.12 18.51
CA ILE A 21 -29.23 0.36 19.26
C ILE A 21 -30.48 0.04 18.41
N LEU A 22 -30.32 -0.14 17.09
CA LEU A 22 -31.43 -0.41 16.18
C LEU A 22 -31.89 -1.87 16.26
N GLU A 23 -33.20 -2.09 16.13
CA GLU A 23 -33.78 -3.43 16.06
C GLU A 23 -33.23 -4.20 14.85
N GLY A 24 -32.89 -5.48 15.04
CA GLY A 24 -32.26 -6.32 14.02
C GLY A 24 -30.74 -6.19 13.89
N ALA A 25 -30.10 -5.21 14.57
CA ALA A 25 -28.64 -5.05 14.52
C ALA A 25 -27.88 -6.28 15.05
N THR A 26 -28.41 -6.91 16.10
CA THR A 26 -27.84 -8.13 16.69
C THR A 26 -27.79 -9.28 15.68
N ASP A 27 -28.83 -9.47 14.87
CA ASP A 27 -28.86 -10.53 13.84
C ASP A 27 -27.79 -10.30 12.78
N GLY A 28 -27.57 -9.04 12.42
CA GLY A 28 -26.47 -8.61 11.55
C GLY A 28 -25.10 -8.97 12.13
N LEU A 29 -24.85 -8.65 13.40
CA LEU A 29 -23.59 -8.96 14.07
C LEU A 29 -23.38 -10.47 14.25
N ILE A 30 -24.44 -11.22 14.55
CA ILE A 30 -24.39 -12.68 14.61
C ILE A 30 -24.01 -13.23 13.23
N HIS A 31 -24.63 -12.75 12.15
CA HIS A 31 -24.28 -13.19 10.81
C HIS A 31 -22.82 -12.87 10.43
N TYR A 32 -22.30 -11.73 10.87
CA TYR A 32 -20.91 -11.34 10.62
C TYR A 32 -19.90 -12.26 11.32
N LEU A 33 -20.15 -12.57 12.60
CA LEU A 33 -19.16 -13.21 13.48
C LEU A 33 -19.40 -14.72 13.67
N LYS A 34 -20.54 -15.25 13.25
CA LYS A 34 -20.85 -16.68 13.39
C LYS A 34 -19.88 -17.50 12.52
N PRO A 35 -19.02 -18.33 13.11
CA PRO A 35 -18.06 -19.09 12.35
C PRO A 35 -18.75 -20.23 11.59
N ASP A 36 -18.36 -20.40 10.34
CA ASP A 36 -18.67 -21.59 9.54
C ASP A 36 -17.36 -22.30 9.17
N TRP A 37 -17.01 -23.31 9.95
CA TRP A 37 -15.77 -24.07 9.78
C TRP A 37 -15.73 -24.86 8.48
N SER A 38 -16.88 -25.17 7.88
CA SER A 38 -16.93 -25.89 6.59
C SER A 38 -16.33 -25.04 5.46
N ARG A 39 -16.44 -23.72 5.55
CA ARG A 39 -15.89 -22.76 4.57
C ARG A 39 -14.36 -22.78 4.52
N LEU A 40 -13.67 -23.26 5.56
CA LEU A 40 -12.20 -23.39 5.52
C LEU A 40 -11.72 -24.46 4.55
N THR A 41 -12.60 -25.38 4.12
CA THR A 41 -12.29 -26.36 3.07
C THR A 41 -12.36 -25.77 1.66
N ASP A 42 -12.95 -24.58 1.51
CA ASP A 42 -13.09 -23.88 0.24
C ASP A 42 -11.81 -23.08 -0.05
N MET A 43 -11.13 -23.41 -1.15
CA MET A 43 -9.90 -22.73 -1.56
C MET A 43 -10.13 -21.26 -1.92
N THR A 44 -11.36 -20.88 -2.31
CA THR A 44 -11.68 -19.47 -2.62
C THR A 44 -11.52 -18.58 -1.38
N VAL A 45 -11.89 -19.08 -0.20
CA VAL A 45 -11.78 -18.35 1.08
C VAL A 45 -10.31 -18.00 1.39
N TRP A 46 -9.38 -18.92 1.13
CA TRP A 46 -7.95 -18.67 1.34
C TRP A 46 -7.37 -17.71 0.29
N SER A 47 -7.78 -17.86 -0.98
CA SER A 47 -7.41 -16.92 -2.05
C SER A 47 -7.84 -15.49 -1.73
N ASP A 48 -9.08 -15.32 -1.29
CA ASP A 48 -9.67 -14.03 -0.97
C ASP A 48 -9.01 -13.43 0.28
N ALA A 49 -8.83 -14.21 1.34
CA ALA A 49 -8.15 -13.77 2.56
C ALA A 49 -6.71 -13.32 2.29
N GLY A 50 -5.96 -14.09 1.49
CA GLY A 50 -4.60 -13.76 1.10
C GLY A 50 -4.51 -12.47 0.29
N THR A 51 -5.36 -12.35 -0.74
CA THR A 51 -5.43 -11.16 -1.59
C THR A 51 -5.86 -9.92 -0.80
N GLN A 52 -6.84 -10.07 0.10
CA GLN A 52 -7.32 -9.01 0.98
C GLN A 52 -6.20 -8.45 1.86
N ILE A 53 -5.35 -9.29 2.45
CA ILE A 53 -4.23 -8.82 3.28
C ILE A 53 -3.19 -8.07 2.44
N PHE A 54 -2.83 -8.56 1.26
CA PHE A 54 -1.86 -7.86 0.40
C PHE A 54 -2.34 -6.46 0.00
N PHE A 55 -3.61 -6.34 -0.43
CA PHE A 55 -4.19 -5.06 -0.82
C PHE A 55 -4.44 -4.14 0.37
N SER A 56 -4.98 -4.67 1.48
CA SER A 56 -5.28 -3.88 2.68
C SER A 56 -4.04 -3.22 3.26
N TYR A 57 -2.87 -3.87 3.16
CA TYR A 57 -1.60 -3.32 3.63
C TYR A 57 -0.79 -2.60 2.55
N SER A 58 -1.26 -2.56 1.29
CA SER A 58 -0.53 -1.99 0.16
C SER A 58 0.88 -2.60 -0.04
N ILE A 59 1.02 -3.91 0.21
CA ILE A 59 2.30 -4.63 0.09
C ILE A 59 2.67 -4.78 -1.39
N GLY A 60 3.92 -4.50 -1.74
CA GLY A 60 4.42 -4.61 -3.12
C GLY A 60 4.04 -3.43 -4.03
N LEU A 61 3.42 -2.38 -3.49
CA LEU A 61 3.07 -1.16 -4.23
C LEU A 61 4.11 -0.04 -4.10
N GLY A 62 5.17 -0.24 -3.31
CA GLY A 62 6.23 0.75 -3.08
C GLY A 62 5.88 1.89 -2.10
N VAL A 63 4.60 2.04 -1.71
CA VAL A 63 4.15 3.07 -0.76
C VAL A 63 4.85 2.97 0.59
N LEU A 64 4.89 1.76 1.18
CA LEU A 64 5.55 1.55 2.48
C LEU A 64 7.07 1.75 2.39
N THR A 65 7.68 1.43 1.25
CA THR A 65 9.10 1.68 1.00
C THR A 65 9.40 3.19 0.95
N ALA A 66 8.54 3.97 0.28
CA ALA A 66 8.64 5.42 0.23
C ALA A 66 8.43 6.07 1.60
N PHE A 67 7.40 5.66 2.36
CA PHE A 67 7.23 6.17 3.72
C PHE A 67 8.37 5.77 4.65
N GLY A 68 8.90 4.55 4.48
CA GLY A 68 10.08 4.08 5.21
C GLY A 68 11.33 4.91 4.93
N SER A 69 11.51 5.42 3.70
CA SER A 69 12.69 6.22 3.34
C SER A 69 12.69 7.62 3.96
N TYR A 70 11.54 8.12 4.40
CA TYR A 70 11.42 9.39 5.14
C TYR A 70 11.67 9.27 6.64
N ASN A 71 11.75 8.05 7.17
CA ASN A 71 12.04 7.86 8.58
C ASN A 71 13.50 8.16 8.89
N LYS A 72 13.76 8.64 10.11
CA LYS A 72 15.13 8.72 10.64
C LYS A 72 15.73 7.32 10.70
N LEU A 73 17.02 7.20 10.41
CA LEU A 73 17.72 5.91 10.36
C LEU A 73 17.53 5.07 11.64
N HIS A 74 17.58 5.73 12.80
CA HIS A 74 17.44 5.09 14.12
C HIS A 74 16.01 5.04 14.67
N HIS A 75 15.01 5.35 13.83
CA HIS A 75 13.61 5.24 14.21
C HIS A 75 13.19 3.78 14.31
N ASN A 76 12.44 3.43 15.35
CA ASN A 76 12.02 2.06 15.60
C ASN A 76 10.82 1.68 14.71
N SER A 77 11.10 1.33 13.46
CA SER A 77 10.08 0.92 12.48
C SER A 77 9.40 -0.40 12.83
N LEU A 78 10.01 -1.28 13.63
CA LEU A 78 9.36 -2.52 14.07
C LEU A 78 8.11 -2.25 14.92
N LYS A 79 8.18 -1.25 15.81
CA LYS A 79 7.03 -0.83 16.61
C LYS A 79 5.91 -0.30 15.72
N ASP A 80 6.26 0.53 14.74
CA ASP A 80 5.30 1.13 13.82
C ASP A 80 4.64 0.08 12.92
N CYS A 81 5.41 -0.87 12.38
CA CYS A 81 4.86 -1.98 11.61
C CYS A 81 3.88 -2.83 12.43
N THR A 82 4.19 -3.08 13.71
CA THR A 82 3.29 -3.83 14.61
C THR A 82 2.01 -3.06 14.88
N LEU A 83 2.12 -1.76 15.18
CA LEU A 83 0.97 -0.90 15.42
C LEU A 83 0.11 -0.74 14.17
N PHE A 84 0.74 -0.57 13.01
CA PHE A 84 0.06 -0.48 11.71
C PHE A 84 -0.76 -1.74 11.43
N ALA A 85 -0.19 -2.93 11.66
CA ALA A 85 -0.90 -4.19 11.46
C ALA A 85 -2.08 -4.39 12.39
N LEU A 86 -1.90 -4.06 13.67
CA LEU A 86 -3.00 -4.12 14.63
C LEU A 86 -4.10 -3.12 14.28
N ALA A 87 -3.73 -1.86 14.00
CA ALA A 87 -4.67 -0.80 13.67
C ALA A 87 -5.47 -1.14 12.41
N ASN A 88 -4.83 -1.58 11.32
CA ASN A 88 -5.51 -1.96 10.09
C ASN A 88 -6.53 -3.10 10.31
N THR A 89 -6.14 -4.13 11.06
CA THR A 89 -7.00 -5.29 11.36
C THR A 89 -8.18 -4.89 12.26
N CYS A 90 -7.92 -4.14 13.34
CA CYS A 90 -8.96 -3.63 14.24
C CYS A 90 -9.94 -2.70 13.50
N THR A 91 -9.44 -1.88 12.58
CA THR A 91 -10.28 -0.99 11.77
C THR A 91 -11.19 -1.79 10.85
N SER A 92 -10.68 -2.84 10.22
CA SER A 92 -11.46 -3.74 9.37
C SER A 92 -12.57 -4.44 10.16
N LEU A 93 -12.27 -4.92 11.37
CA LEU A 93 -13.26 -5.52 12.28
C LEU A 93 -14.32 -4.50 12.73
N LEU A 94 -13.89 -3.29 13.12
CA LEU A 94 -14.79 -2.22 13.52
C LEU A 94 -15.74 -1.83 12.38
N SER A 95 -15.20 -1.65 11.18
CA SER A 95 -15.98 -1.37 9.97
C SER A 95 -16.97 -2.50 9.68
N GLY A 96 -16.54 -3.76 9.79
CA GLY A 96 -17.43 -4.93 9.69
C GLY A 96 -18.61 -4.85 10.65
N CYS A 97 -18.38 -4.52 11.93
CA CYS A 97 -19.45 -4.32 12.90
C CYS A 97 -20.42 -3.19 12.51
N VAL A 98 -19.89 -2.05 12.04
CA VAL A 98 -20.71 -0.90 11.57
C VAL A 98 -21.58 -1.30 10.38
N ILE A 99 -20.99 -1.98 9.39
CA ILE A 99 -21.71 -2.43 8.19
C ILE A 99 -22.79 -3.45 8.57
N PHE A 100 -22.42 -4.55 9.22
CA PHE A 100 -23.35 -5.64 9.48
C PHE A 100 -24.45 -5.28 10.48
N SER A 101 -24.18 -4.44 11.49
CA SER A 101 -25.26 -3.92 12.35
C SER A 101 -26.29 -3.10 11.56
N THR A 102 -25.84 -2.30 10.60
CA THR A 102 -26.73 -1.53 9.71
C THR A 102 -27.51 -2.43 8.76
N LEU A 103 -26.86 -3.46 8.21
CA LEU A 103 -27.51 -4.43 7.32
C LEU A 103 -28.54 -5.29 8.07
N GLY A 104 -28.25 -5.67 9.31
CA GLY A 104 -29.21 -6.38 10.18
C GLY A 104 -30.46 -5.55 10.43
N TYR A 105 -30.29 -4.26 10.74
CA TYR A 105 -31.41 -3.31 10.81
C TYR A 105 -32.20 -3.23 9.50
N MET A 106 -31.50 -3.07 8.37
CA MET A 106 -32.14 -3.00 7.05
C MET A 106 -32.93 -4.27 6.71
N SER A 107 -32.37 -5.44 7.05
CA SER A 107 -33.00 -6.74 6.90
C SER A 107 -34.29 -6.84 7.70
N HIS A 108 -34.25 -6.40 8.96
CA HIS A 108 -35.40 -6.38 9.85
C HIS A 108 -36.53 -5.47 9.34
N ILE A 109 -36.22 -4.23 8.95
CA ILE A 109 -37.26 -3.29 8.48
C ILE A 109 -37.82 -3.65 7.10
N SER A 110 -37.02 -4.28 6.23
CA SER A 110 -37.41 -4.60 4.87
C SER A 110 -38.00 -6.01 4.74
N ASN A 111 -37.91 -6.83 5.79
CA ASN A 111 -38.24 -8.26 5.76
C ASN A 111 -37.54 -9.03 4.61
N ILE A 112 -36.31 -8.62 4.27
CA ILE A 112 -35.48 -9.25 3.25
C ILE A 112 -34.34 -9.99 3.97
N PRO A 113 -34.08 -11.28 3.66
CA PRO A 113 -32.96 -12.02 4.24
C PRO A 113 -31.61 -11.31 4.07
N LEU A 114 -30.82 -11.28 5.14
CA LEU A 114 -29.55 -10.56 5.21
C LEU A 114 -28.55 -10.97 4.11
N ASN A 115 -28.52 -12.25 3.73
CA ASN A 115 -27.64 -12.78 2.68
C ASN A 115 -27.93 -12.23 1.27
N LEU A 116 -29.14 -11.70 1.04
CA LEU A 116 -29.51 -11.05 -0.22
C LEU A 116 -29.20 -9.54 -0.22
N ILE A 117 -29.02 -8.95 0.96
CA ILE A 117 -28.72 -7.52 1.13
C ILE A 117 -27.20 -7.29 1.19
N ALA A 118 -26.46 -8.26 1.74
CA ALA A 118 -25.02 -8.17 1.98
C ALA A 118 -24.15 -8.51 0.74
N GLU A 119 -24.59 -8.15 -0.47
CA GLU A 119 -23.74 -8.29 -1.66
C GLU A 119 -22.56 -7.31 -1.61
N SER A 120 -21.37 -7.77 -1.96
CA SER A 120 -20.13 -7.00 -1.87
C SER A 120 -19.95 -6.00 -3.02
N GLY A 121 -19.01 -5.07 -2.86
CA GLY A 121 -18.65 -4.08 -3.87
C GLY A 121 -19.31 -2.70 -3.67
N PRO A 122 -19.18 -1.78 -4.66
CA PRO A 122 -19.65 -0.40 -4.52
C PRO A 122 -21.16 -0.29 -4.23
N GLY A 123 -21.97 -1.24 -4.71
CA GLY A 123 -23.41 -1.26 -4.47
C GLY A 123 -23.78 -1.30 -2.99
N LEU A 124 -22.99 -1.99 -2.16
CA LEU A 124 -23.22 -2.06 -0.71
C LEU A 124 -23.16 -0.68 -0.07
N GLY A 125 -22.05 0.03 -0.33
CA GLY A 125 -21.79 1.34 0.25
C GLY A 125 -22.64 2.47 -0.34
N PHE A 126 -23.03 2.38 -1.62
CA PHE A 126 -23.67 3.49 -2.33
C PHE A 126 -25.17 3.29 -2.63
N VAL A 127 -25.73 2.09 -2.41
CA VAL A 127 -27.16 1.80 -2.60
C VAL A 127 -27.79 1.32 -1.31
N VAL A 128 -27.28 0.22 -0.77
CA VAL A 128 -27.88 -0.44 0.40
C VAL A 128 -27.70 0.40 1.67
N TYR A 129 -26.49 0.86 1.93
CA TYR A 129 -26.18 1.62 3.14
C TYR A 129 -26.90 2.97 3.22
N PRO A 130 -26.93 3.80 2.14
CA PRO A 130 -27.67 5.05 2.16
C PRO A 130 -29.19 4.83 2.27
N LYS A 131 -29.70 3.72 1.72
CA LYS A 131 -31.11 3.34 1.90
C LYS A 131 -31.44 3.07 3.36
N ALA A 132 -30.58 2.34 4.07
CA ALA A 132 -30.73 2.07 5.50
C ALA A 132 -30.59 3.34 6.35
N ILE A 133 -29.60 4.20 6.06
CA ILE A 133 -29.45 5.48 6.75
C ILE A 133 -30.68 6.36 6.54
N GLY A 134 -31.24 6.37 5.32
CA GLY A 134 -32.39 7.21 4.95
C GLY A 134 -33.64 6.94 5.78
N THR A 135 -33.77 5.76 6.38
CA THR A 135 -34.92 5.40 7.25
C THR A 135 -34.70 5.78 8.71
N MET A 136 -33.49 6.15 9.12
CA MET A 136 -33.17 6.49 10.50
C MET A 136 -33.59 7.94 10.83
N PRO A 137 -34.15 8.19 12.03
CA PRO A 137 -34.28 9.55 12.55
C PRO A 137 -32.95 10.32 12.53
N GLY A 138 -32.97 11.55 12.02
CA GLY A 138 -31.76 12.35 11.81
C GLY A 138 -30.90 11.92 10.62
N SER A 139 -31.50 11.26 9.61
CA SER A 139 -30.81 10.74 8.41
C SER A 139 -29.78 11.68 7.78
N PRO A 140 -29.98 13.01 7.66
CA PRO A 140 -28.96 13.88 7.06
C PRO A 140 -27.63 13.86 7.81
N PHE A 141 -27.65 13.81 9.14
CA PHE A 141 -26.43 13.76 9.97
C PHE A 141 -25.65 12.47 9.71
N TRP A 142 -26.33 11.32 9.74
CA TRP A 142 -25.71 10.01 9.52
C TRP A 142 -25.15 9.88 8.10
N SER A 143 -25.83 10.43 7.09
CA SER A 143 -25.34 10.47 5.71
C SER A 143 -24.06 11.30 5.58
N ILE A 144 -24.00 12.47 6.24
CA ILE A 144 -22.78 13.29 6.27
C ILE A 144 -21.63 12.50 6.89
N CYS A 145 -21.84 11.89 8.07
CA CYS A 145 -20.80 11.08 8.71
C CYS A 145 -20.30 9.96 7.80
N PHE A 146 -21.21 9.21 7.17
CA PHE A 146 -20.85 8.07 6.33
C PHE A 146 -20.13 8.47 5.04
N PHE A 147 -20.65 9.43 4.29
CA PHE A 147 -20.01 9.85 3.03
C PHE A 147 -18.73 10.65 3.26
N SER A 148 -18.67 11.49 4.30
CA SER A 148 -17.40 12.12 4.69
C SER A 148 -16.36 11.08 5.11
N MET A 149 -16.76 10.05 5.85
CA MET A 149 -15.86 8.93 6.20
C MET A 149 -15.31 8.24 4.95
N ILE A 150 -16.15 7.85 3.99
CA ILE A 150 -15.70 7.21 2.74
C ILE A 150 -14.70 8.10 1.98
N ILE A 151 -15.00 9.40 1.86
CA ILE A 151 -14.12 10.35 1.17
C ILE A 151 -12.76 10.45 1.87
N LEU A 152 -12.75 10.59 3.19
CA LEU A 152 -11.50 10.70 3.97
C LEU A 152 -10.65 9.43 3.89
N LEU A 153 -11.29 8.25 4.00
CA LEU A 153 -10.61 6.96 3.84
C LEU A 153 -9.99 6.83 2.44
N GLY A 154 -10.72 7.22 1.39
CA GLY A 154 -10.20 7.19 0.02
C GLY A 154 -9.04 8.16 -0.21
N ILE A 155 -9.14 9.40 0.30
CA ILE A 155 -8.11 10.43 0.11
C ILE A 155 -6.77 10.02 0.71
N ASP A 156 -6.75 9.45 1.92
CA ASP A 156 -5.49 9.05 2.57
C ASP A 156 -4.80 7.92 1.81
N SER A 157 -5.55 6.95 1.27
CA SER A 157 -5.01 5.93 0.38
C SER A 157 -4.43 6.53 -0.90
N MET A 158 -5.09 7.55 -1.48
CA MET A 158 -4.58 8.24 -2.67
C MET A 158 -3.30 9.04 -2.39
N PHE A 159 -3.19 9.67 -1.22
CA PHE A 159 -1.95 10.32 -0.81
C PHE A 159 -0.79 9.32 -0.76
N GLY A 160 -1.00 8.14 -0.16
CA GLY A 160 0.02 7.10 -0.14
C GLY A 160 0.42 6.62 -1.54
N GLY A 161 -0.55 6.35 -2.42
CA GLY A 161 -0.28 5.89 -3.78
C GLY A 161 0.49 6.90 -4.63
N VAL A 162 0.06 8.16 -4.62
CA VAL A 162 0.75 9.23 -5.37
C VAL A 162 2.13 9.50 -4.79
N GLU A 163 2.25 9.57 -3.46
CA GLU A 163 3.55 9.80 -2.81
C GLU A 163 4.53 8.67 -3.17
N GLY A 164 4.12 7.40 -3.05
CA GLY A 164 4.97 6.25 -3.38
C GLY A 164 5.55 6.32 -4.80
N PHE A 165 4.73 6.72 -5.78
CA PHE A 165 5.20 6.91 -7.16
C PHE A 165 6.14 8.12 -7.30
N VAL A 166 5.79 9.25 -6.69
CA VAL A 166 6.56 10.51 -6.79
C VAL A 166 7.91 10.37 -6.12
N THR A 167 7.99 9.72 -4.96
CA THR A 167 9.24 9.40 -4.26
C THR A 167 10.13 8.56 -5.15
N ALA A 168 9.63 7.46 -5.70
CA ALA A 168 10.40 6.58 -6.58
C ALA A 168 10.93 7.32 -7.83
N ALA A 169 10.12 8.18 -8.45
CA ALA A 169 10.55 9.00 -9.58
C ALA A 169 11.61 10.05 -9.18
N THR A 170 11.47 10.66 -8.01
CA THR A 170 12.41 11.64 -7.47
C THR A 170 13.77 11.01 -7.20
N ASP A 171 13.78 9.82 -6.60
CA ASP A 171 15.01 9.08 -6.29
C ASP A 171 15.74 8.59 -7.55
N TYR A 172 15.00 8.31 -8.63
CA TYR A 172 15.59 7.93 -9.91
C TYR A 172 16.17 9.12 -10.70
N PHE A 173 15.57 10.30 -10.57
CA PHE A 173 15.98 11.52 -11.28
C PHE A 173 16.29 12.69 -10.34
N PRO A 174 17.29 12.55 -9.44
CA PRO A 174 17.52 13.51 -8.35
C PRO A 174 17.90 14.91 -8.86
N HIS A 175 18.70 15.01 -9.93
CA HIS A 175 19.11 16.31 -10.48
C HIS A 175 17.95 17.07 -11.13
N ALA A 176 17.02 16.37 -11.79
CA ALA A 176 15.86 16.98 -12.41
C ALA A 176 14.83 17.42 -11.35
N MET A 177 14.64 16.60 -10.31
CA MET A 177 13.65 16.81 -9.25
C MET A 177 14.17 17.61 -8.05
N ALA A 178 15.43 18.06 -8.07
CA ALA A 178 16.03 18.86 -6.99
C ALA A 178 15.30 20.18 -6.72
N LYS A 179 14.74 20.80 -7.77
CA LYS A 179 14.00 22.06 -7.63
C LYS A 179 12.56 21.78 -7.20
N THR A 180 12.14 22.32 -6.06
CA THR A 180 10.81 22.12 -5.48
C THR A 180 9.67 22.41 -6.47
N TRP A 181 9.79 23.47 -7.27
CA TRP A 181 8.76 23.81 -8.26
C TRP A 181 8.64 22.76 -9.39
N ILE A 182 9.75 22.14 -9.81
CA ILE A 182 9.73 21.06 -10.81
C ILE A 182 9.03 19.83 -10.22
N ARG A 183 9.32 19.50 -8.95
CA ARG A 183 8.63 18.42 -8.24
C ARG A 183 7.12 18.70 -8.14
N CYS A 184 6.72 19.91 -7.76
CA CYS A 184 5.31 20.30 -7.72
C CYS A 184 4.63 20.20 -9.08
N LEU A 185 5.30 20.64 -10.15
CA LEU A 185 4.80 20.50 -11.53
C LEU A 185 4.65 19.03 -11.91
N PHE A 186 5.62 18.17 -11.56
CA PHE A 186 5.56 16.74 -11.81
C PHE A 186 4.37 16.09 -11.11
N VAL A 187 4.16 16.37 -9.82
CA VAL A 187 2.97 15.89 -9.08
C VAL A 187 1.69 16.38 -9.76
N GLY A 188 1.63 17.66 -10.15
CA GLY A 188 0.51 18.23 -10.88
C GLY A 188 0.22 17.48 -12.20
N CYS A 189 1.26 17.15 -12.97
CA CYS A 189 1.14 16.37 -14.20
C CYS A 189 0.64 14.95 -13.94
N VAL A 190 1.15 14.27 -12.90
CA VAL A 190 0.69 12.92 -12.51
C VAL A 190 -0.78 12.95 -12.12
N CYS A 191 -1.18 13.89 -11.25
CA CYS A 191 -2.57 14.05 -10.84
C CYS A 191 -3.48 14.39 -12.02
N PHE A 192 -3.03 15.26 -12.94
CA PHE A 192 -3.79 15.62 -14.14
C PHE A 192 -3.95 14.44 -15.09
N ALA A 193 -2.89 13.64 -15.30
CA ALA A 193 -2.98 12.41 -16.09
C ALA A 193 -3.96 11.40 -15.46
N SER A 194 -3.88 11.19 -14.14
CA SER A 194 -4.82 10.34 -13.40
C SER A 194 -6.26 10.87 -13.49
N TYR A 195 -6.47 12.19 -13.45
CA TYR A 195 -7.77 12.81 -13.66
C TYR A 195 -8.33 12.52 -15.07
N LEU A 196 -7.51 12.64 -16.12
CA LEU A 196 -7.93 12.31 -17.49
C LEU A 196 -8.34 10.85 -17.65
N VAL A 197 -7.61 9.92 -17.01
CA VAL A 197 -8.00 8.50 -16.96
C VAL A 197 -9.30 8.33 -16.17
N GLY A 198 -9.41 9.00 -15.02
CA GLY A 198 -10.60 8.99 -14.17
C GLY A 198 -11.87 9.49 -14.86
N LEU A 199 -11.78 10.42 -15.81
CA LEU A 199 -12.93 10.87 -16.61
C LEU A 199 -13.63 9.72 -17.35
N SER A 200 -12.90 8.67 -17.74
CA SER A 200 -13.51 7.49 -18.37
C SER A 200 -14.49 6.76 -17.43
N MET A 201 -14.23 6.80 -16.12
CA MET A 201 -15.04 6.16 -15.08
C MET A 201 -16.25 7.00 -14.64
N VAL A 202 -16.36 8.26 -15.08
CA VAL A 202 -17.48 9.18 -14.77
C VAL A 202 -18.48 9.26 -15.94
N THR A 203 -18.25 8.50 -17.02
CA THR A 203 -19.20 8.40 -18.13
C THR A 203 -20.43 7.54 -17.77
N ASN A 204 -21.47 7.54 -18.61
CA ASN A 204 -22.65 6.67 -18.41
C ASN A 204 -22.30 5.17 -18.35
N GLY A 205 -21.23 4.75 -19.03
CA GLY A 205 -20.67 3.39 -18.97
C GLY A 205 -19.51 3.25 -17.97
N GLY A 206 -19.26 4.27 -17.15
CA GLY A 206 -18.07 4.38 -16.31
C GLY A 206 -17.91 3.27 -15.29
N MET A 207 -19.03 2.72 -14.79
CA MET A 207 -19.00 1.57 -13.88
C MET A 207 -18.39 0.32 -14.52
N TYR A 208 -18.60 0.07 -15.82
CA TYR A 208 -17.94 -1.05 -16.51
C TYR A 208 -16.43 -0.86 -16.59
N VAL A 209 -15.99 0.38 -16.84
CA VAL A 209 -14.55 0.73 -16.85
C VAL A 209 -13.97 0.59 -15.45
N PHE A 210 -14.65 1.11 -14.43
CA PHE A 210 -14.28 0.96 -13.03
C PHE A 210 -14.09 -0.50 -12.65
N GLN A 211 -15.06 -1.36 -12.94
CA GLN A 211 -15.00 -2.80 -12.64
C GLN A 211 -13.84 -3.49 -13.36
N LEU A 212 -13.53 -3.08 -14.60
CA LEU A 212 -12.39 -3.64 -15.33
C LEU A 212 -11.05 -3.30 -14.64
N PHE A 213 -10.87 -2.05 -14.23
CA PHE A 213 -9.68 -1.62 -13.48
C PHE A 213 -9.62 -2.26 -12.09
N ASP A 214 -10.70 -2.24 -11.34
CA ASP A 214 -10.78 -2.80 -9.99
C ASP A 214 -10.40 -4.29 -10.00
N TYR A 215 -10.99 -5.06 -10.92
CA TYR A 215 -10.77 -6.50 -11.01
C TYR A 215 -9.36 -6.90 -11.51
N TYR A 216 -8.83 -6.21 -12.53
CA TYR A 216 -7.56 -6.60 -13.17
C TYR A 216 -6.34 -5.81 -12.67
N THR A 217 -6.51 -4.58 -12.16
CA THR A 217 -5.43 -3.82 -11.52
C THR A 217 -5.31 -4.18 -10.04
N GLY A 218 -6.44 -4.39 -9.36
CA GLY A 218 -6.53 -5.03 -8.04
C GLY A 218 -6.26 -6.54 -8.11
N SER A 219 -5.22 -6.95 -8.86
CA SER A 219 -5.04 -8.33 -9.25
C SER A 219 -4.07 -9.13 -8.39
N ARG A 220 -4.26 -10.43 -8.50
CA ARG A 220 -3.45 -11.55 -8.04
C ARG A 220 -1.96 -11.44 -8.41
N ILE A 221 -1.62 -10.57 -9.35
CA ILE A 221 -0.25 -10.26 -9.80
C ILE A 221 0.60 -9.63 -8.70
N ILE A 222 0.00 -8.90 -7.76
CA ILE A 222 0.72 -8.39 -6.58
C ILE A 222 1.41 -9.52 -5.78
N LEU A 223 0.86 -10.74 -5.81
CA LEU A 223 1.44 -11.92 -5.15
C LEU A 223 2.76 -12.34 -5.81
N ILE A 224 2.88 -12.20 -7.14
CA ILE A 224 4.14 -12.45 -7.85
C ILE A 224 5.18 -11.39 -7.45
N VAL A 225 4.77 -10.13 -7.34
CA VAL A 225 5.67 -9.06 -6.88
C VAL A 225 6.16 -9.36 -5.47
N GLY A 226 5.27 -9.73 -4.55
CA GLY A 226 5.65 -10.15 -3.18
C GLY A 226 6.57 -11.37 -3.15
N LEU A 227 6.37 -12.35 -4.03
CA LEU A 227 7.26 -13.51 -4.18
C LEU A 227 8.66 -13.07 -4.65
N LEU A 228 8.74 -12.21 -5.65
CA LEU A 228 10.01 -11.73 -6.20
C LEU A 228 10.75 -10.83 -5.21
N GLU A 229 10.06 -9.92 -4.53
CA GLU A 229 10.65 -9.04 -3.50
C GLU A 229 11.19 -9.85 -2.33
N SER A 230 10.39 -10.79 -1.79
CA SER A 230 10.84 -11.65 -0.69
C SER A 230 12.01 -12.54 -1.09
N THR A 231 11.99 -13.09 -2.31
CA THR A 231 13.12 -13.87 -2.84
C THR A 231 14.38 -13.02 -3.01
N ALA A 232 14.24 -11.80 -3.52
CA ALA A 232 15.35 -10.87 -3.69
C ALA A 232 15.97 -10.48 -2.34
N ILE A 233 15.15 -10.13 -1.33
CA ILE A 233 15.65 -9.75 0.00
C ILE A 233 16.22 -10.97 0.75
N GLY A 234 15.51 -12.09 0.76
CA GLY A 234 15.87 -13.27 1.53
C GLY A 234 17.09 -14.01 0.99
N TYR A 235 17.15 -14.23 -0.34
CA TYR A 235 18.16 -15.08 -0.97
C TYR A 235 19.25 -14.30 -1.71
N ILE A 236 18.90 -13.25 -2.46
CA ILE A 236 19.88 -12.50 -3.27
C ILE A 236 20.66 -11.52 -2.41
N TYR A 237 19.95 -10.63 -1.70
CA TYR A 237 20.55 -9.71 -0.74
C TYR A 237 21.10 -10.50 0.46
N GLY A 238 20.27 -11.39 1.00
CA GLY A 238 20.64 -12.35 2.04
C GLY A 238 20.02 -12.01 3.39
N PHE A 239 19.31 -12.97 3.99
CA PHE A 239 18.62 -12.79 5.27
C PHE A 239 19.54 -12.37 6.44
N LYS A 240 20.84 -12.73 6.39
CA LYS A 240 21.81 -12.34 7.42
C LYS A 240 22.10 -10.85 7.36
N ARG A 241 22.31 -10.31 6.16
CA ARG A 241 22.59 -8.89 5.94
C ARG A 241 21.43 -8.03 6.40
N ILE A 242 20.21 -8.35 5.97
CA ILE A 242 19.03 -7.60 6.43
C ILE A 242 18.88 -7.64 7.96
N SER A 243 19.16 -8.80 8.59
CA SER A 243 19.12 -8.92 10.05
C SER A 243 20.22 -8.10 10.76
N GLU A 244 21.36 -7.88 10.12
CA GLU A 244 22.45 -7.01 10.59
C GLU A 244 22.11 -5.53 10.37
N ASP A 245 21.52 -5.17 9.23
CA ASP A 245 21.05 -3.82 8.93
C ASP A 245 19.99 -3.37 9.94
N MET A 246 19.04 -4.24 10.28
CA MET A 246 18.03 -3.97 11.33
C MET A 246 18.69 -3.68 12.69
N LYS A 247 19.76 -4.43 13.01
CA LYS A 247 20.52 -4.24 14.25
C LYS A 247 21.27 -2.91 14.23
N LEU A 248 21.82 -2.51 13.09
CA LEU A 248 22.48 -1.22 12.90
C LEU A 248 21.50 -0.05 13.02
N MET A 249 20.30 -0.18 12.43
CA MET A 249 19.28 0.86 12.41
C MET A 249 18.71 1.10 13.82
N TYR A 250 18.10 0.11 14.48
CA TYR A 250 17.38 0.35 15.74
C TYR A 250 17.74 -0.64 16.85
N GLY A 251 18.90 -1.30 16.76
CA GLY A 251 19.46 -2.14 17.82
C GLY A 251 18.84 -3.52 17.97
N VAL A 252 17.83 -3.87 17.16
CA VAL A 252 17.12 -5.16 17.23
C VAL A 252 17.44 -5.99 15.99
N SER A 253 17.73 -7.27 16.18
CA SER A 253 18.03 -8.21 15.10
C SER A 253 17.05 -9.38 15.12
N LEU A 254 16.45 -9.70 13.97
CA LEU A 254 15.53 -10.84 13.84
C LEU A 254 16.23 -12.20 13.78
N LYS A 255 17.56 -12.22 13.56
CA LYS A 255 18.39 -13.43 13.49
C LYS A 255 17.76 -14.48 12.55
N TRP A 256 17.52 -15.71 13.03
CA TRP A 256 16.92 -16.76 12.22
C TRP A 256 15.49 -16.44 11.80
N LEU A 257 14.76 -15.57 12.51
CA LEU A 257 13.37 -15.25 12.15
C LEU A 257 13.33 -14.56 10.79
N ALA A 258 14.35 -13.79 10.44
CA ALA A 258 14.48 -13.21 9.10
C ALA A 258 14.52 -14.31 8.02
N PHE A 259 15.21 -15.42 8.27
CA PHE A 259 15.22 -16.57 7.36
C PHE A 259 13.83 -17.21 7.27
N ILE A 260 13.17 -17.47 8.39
CA ILE A 260 11.84 -18.10 8.39
C ILE A 260 10.84 -17.26 7.62
N PHE A 261 10.77 -15.95 7.86
CA PHE A 261 9.80 -15.08 7.19
C PHE A 261 10.15 -14.84 5.71
N TRP A 262 11.36 -14.35 5.40
CA TRP A 262 11.69 -13.92 4.04
C TRP A 262 12.15 -15.03 3.10
N CYS A 263 12.70 -16.14 3.61
CA CYS A 263 13.14 -17.25 2.76
C CYS A 263 12.11 -18.38 2.68
N VAL A 264 11.31 -18.61 3.73
CA VAL A 264 10.41 -19.77 3.80
C VAL A 264 8.95 -19.34 3.71
N LEU A 265 8.45 -18.64 4.73
CA LEU A 265 7.02 -18.41 4.91
C LEU A 265 6.45 -17.51 3.81
N THR A 266 7.02 -16.33 3.57
CA THR A 266 6.50 -15.39 2.57
C THR A 266 6.58 -15.94 1.16
N PRO A 267 7.70 -16.52 0.68
CA PRO A 267 7.76 -17.12 -0.66
C PRO A 267 6.80 -18.28 -0.85
N ILE A 268 6.70 -19.20 0.12
CA ILE A 268 5.77 -20.34 0.03
C ILE A 268 4.32 -19.87 0.07
N PHE A 269 3.99 -18.97 0.98
CA PHE A 269 2.63 -18.45 1.14
C PHE A 269 2.16 -17.71 -0.12
N THR A 270 2.99 -16.79 -0.63
CA THR A 270 2.68 -16.04 -1.87
C THR A 270 2.58 -16.95 -3.10
N LEU A 271 3.44 -17.95 -3.21
CA LEU A 271 3.39 -18.93 -4.30
C LEU A 271 2.11 -19.79 -4.24
N ILE A 272 1.77 -20.33 -3.06
CA ILE A 272 0.54 -21.12 -2.87
C ILE A 272 -0.68 -20.28 -3.18
N LEU A 273 -0.76 -19.06 -2.63
CA LEU A 273 -1.88 -18.15 -2.90
C LEU A 273 -1.96 -17.81 -4.38
N PHE A 274 -0.84 -17.57 -5.05
CA PHE A 274 -0.83 -17.29 -6.48
C PHE A 274 -1.40 -18.49 -7.26
N ILE A 275 -0.94 -19.71 -6.98
CA ILE A 275 -1.43 -20.94 -7.64
C ILE A 275 -2.95 -21.11 -7.39
N ILE A 276 -3.40 -20.99 -6.15
CA ILE A 276 -4.83 -21.08 -5.82
C ILE A 276 -5.61 -19.99 -6.56
N SER A 277 -5.08 -18.77 -6.61
CA SER A 277 -5.73 -17.66 -7.28
C SER A 277 -5.86 -17.88 -8.79
N VAL A 278 -4.94 -18.61 -9.42
CA VAL A 278 -5.05 -19.01 -10.82
C VAL A 278 -6.10 -20.11 -11.00
N ILE A 279 -6.14 -21.10 -10.10
CA ILE A 279 -7.12 -22.20 -10.14
C ILE A 279 -8.56 -21.69 -9.98
N VAL A 280 -8.77 -20.73 -9.07
CA VAL A 280 -10.08 -20.16 -8.73
C VAL A 280 -10.49 -19.02 -9.69
N TYR A 281 -9.66 -18.70 -10.69
CA TYR A 281 -9.95 -17.61 -11.62
C TYR A 281 -11.29 -17.81 -12.34
N GLN A 282 -12.08 -16.75 -12.38
CA GLN A 282 -13.30 -16.65 -13.17
C GLN A 282 -13.27 -15.36 -13.97
N GLU A 283 -13.84 -15.37 -15.16
CA GLU A 283 -13.90 -14.14 -15.96
C GLU A 283 -14.76 -13.08 -15.27
N LEU A 284 -14.34 -11.81 -15.40
CA LEU A 284 -15.07 -10.68 -14.85
C LEU A 284 -16.50 -10.65 -15.41
N THR A 285 -17.47 -10.59 -14.51
CA THR A 285 -18.88 -10.36 -14.83
C THR A 285 -19.41 -9.25 -13.96
N TYR A 286 -20.42 -8.53 -14.44
CA TYR A 286 -21.03 -7.44 -13.70
C TYR A 286 -22.55 -7.52 -13.77
N MET A 287 -23.21 -7.50 -12.63
CA MET A 287 -24.67 -7.42 -12.54
C MET A 287 -25.08 -5.99 -12.20
N GLN A 288 -25.87 -5.39 -13.07
CA GLN A 288 -26.40 -4.04 -12.83
C GLN A 288 -27.63 -4.12 -11.93
N ALA A 289 -27.73 -3.25 -10.94
CA ALA A 289 -28.87 -3.23 -10.00
C ALA A 289 -30.25 -3.08 -10.68
N SER A 290 -30.30 -2.52 -11.89
CA SER A 290 -31.54 -2.30 -12.65
C SER A 290 -31.89 -3.42 -13.64
N SER A 291 -31.04 -4.44 -13.81
CA SER A 291 -31.21 -5.46 -14.85
C SER A 291 -31.05 -6.87 -14.27
N SER A 292 -31.92 -7.79 -14.68
CA SER A 292 -31.82 -9.21 -14.30
C SER A 292 -30.78 -9.99 -15.11
N HIS A 293 -30.09 -9.34 -16.06
CA HIS A 293 -29.07 -9.96 -16.89
C HIS A 293 -27.66 -9.67 -16.39
N VAL A 294 -26.86 -10.71 -16.22
CA VAL A 294 -25.43 -10.62 -15.91
C VAL A 294 -24.68 -10.19 -17.18
N TYR A 295 -24.03 -9.03 -17.12
CA TYR A 295 -23.18 -8.56 -18.20
C TYR A 295 -21.86 -9.33 -18.20
N ARG A 296 -21.53 -9.93 -19.35
CA ARG A 296 -20.23 -10.57 -19.60
C ARG A 296 -19.37 -9.64 -20.43
N PHE A 297 -18.16 -9.40 -19.93
CA PHE A 297 -17.22 -8.53 -20.62
C PHE A 297 -16.76 -9.16 -21.94
N PRO A 298 -16.66 -8.38 -23.03
CA PRO A 298 -16.19 -8.90 -24.31
C PRO A 298 -14.73 -9.35 -24.22
N ASN A 299 -14.34 -10.33 -25.05
CA ASN A 299 -12.99 -10.91 -25.01
C ASN A 299 -11.85 -9.89 -25.18
N TRP A 300 -12.08 -8.79 -25.91
CA TRP A 300 -11.07 -7.74 -26.06
C TRP A 300 -10.81 -6.99 -24.75
N SER A 301 -11.83 -6.77 -23.92
CA SER A 301 -11.66 -6.07 -22.64
C SER A 301 -11.03 -6.99 -21.60
N VAL A 302 -11.33 -8.28 -21.64
CA VAL A 302 -10.63 -9.30 -20.83
C VAL A 302 -9.13 -9.32 -21.18
N LYS A 303 -8.79 -9.33 -22.47
CA LYS A 303 -7.39 -9.24 -22.93
C LYS A 303 -6.72 -7.93 -22.49
N LEU A 304 -7.43 -6.81 -22.57
CA LEU A 304 -6.94 -5.52 -22.09
C LEU A 304 -6.68 -5.55 -20.58
N GLY A 305 -7.59 -6.14 -19.80
CA GLY A 305 -7.43 -6.36 -18.36
C GLY A 305 -6.15 -7.12 -18.04
N TRP A 306 -5.96 -8.28 -18.66
CA TRP A 306 -4.73 -9.08 -18.50
C TRP A 306 -3.47 -8.37 -18.96
N PHE A 307 -3.55 -7.57 -20.03
CA PHE A 307 -2.45 -6.72 -20.48
C PHE A 307 -2.07 -5.69 -19.42
N MET A 308 -3.04 -4.93 -18.87
CA MET A 308 -2.79 -3.96 -17.80
C MET A 308 -2.15 -4.62 -16.58
N ALA A 309 -2.69 -5.78 -16.18
CA ALA A 309 -2.21 -6.54 -15.05
C ALA A 309 -0.76 -7.02 -15.27
N SER A 310 -0.47 -7.62 -16.42
CA SER A 310 0.83 -8.25 -16.73
C SER A 310 1.92 -7.25 -17.10
N PHE A 311 1.56 -6.04 -17.57
CA PHE A 311 2.52 -5.02 -17.97
C PHE A 311 3.45 -4.61 -16.82
N SER A 312 2.94 -4.51 -15.60
CA SER A 312 3.74 -4.16 -14.41
C SER A 312 4.81 -5.22 -14.10
N ILE A 313 4.45 -6.51 -14.09
CA ILE A 313 5.40 -7.61 -13.87
C ILE A 313 6.42 -7.68 -15.00
N PHE A 314 5.99 -7.50 -16.25
CA PHE A 314 6.86 -7.64 -17.41
C PHE A 314 8.05 -6.67 -17.39
N LEU A 315 7.93 -5.53 -16.70
CA LEU A 315 9.04 -4.59 -16.50
C LEU A 315 10.20 -5.21 -15.70
N ILE A 316 9.93 -6.14 -14.79
CA ILE A 316 10.97 -6.80 -13.96
C ILE A 316 11.99 -7.57 -14.83
N PRO A 317 11.58 -8.58 -15.63
CA PRO A 317 12.53 -9.28 -16.50
C PRO A 317 13.11 -8.37 -17.58
N CYS A 318 12.36 -7.37 -18.08
CA CYS A 318 12.89 -6.40 -19.04
C CYS A 318 14.08 -5.62 -18.48
N VAL A 319 13.94 -5.04 -17.28
CA VAL A 319 15.02 -4.30 -16.63
C VAL A 319 16.19 -5.23 -16.30
N MET A 320 15.92 -6.46 -15.86
CA MET A 320 16.94 -7.48 -15.62
C MET A 320 17.77 -7.74 -16.89
N ILE A 321 17.12 -7.99 -18.03
CA ILE A 321 17.78 -8.24 -19.32
C ILE A 321 18.60 -7.02 -19.77
N ILE A 322 18.02 -5.81 -19.69
CA ILE A 322 18.71 -4.56 -20.07
C ILE A 322 19.97 -4.38 -19.24
N LYS A 323 19.90 -4.58 -17.91
CA LYS A 323 21.06 -4.47 -17.02
C LYS A 323 22.12 -5.52 -17.34
N ILE A 324 21.74 -6.78 -17.59
CA ILE A 324 22.69 -7.83 -17.99
C ILE A 324 23.38 -7.49 -19.30
N ILE A 325 22.67 -6.96 -20.31
CA ILE A 325 23.28 -6.63 -21.61
C ILE A 325 24.28 -5.47 -21.46
N ARG A 326 23.95 -4.46 -20.66
CA ARG A 326 24.78 -3.25 -20.45
C ARG A 326 26.02 -3.50 -19.59
N THR A 327 26.00 -4.45 -18.66
CA THR A 327 27.16 -4.75 -17.82
C THR A 327 28.26 -5.44 -18.65
N PRO A 328 29.50 -4.94 -18.65
CA PRO A 328 30.61 -5.58 -19.37
C PRO A 328 31.03 -6.91 -18.70
N GLY A 329 31.63 -7.82 -19.47
CA GLY A 329 32.17 -9.09 -18.97
C GLY A 329 31.43 -10.33 -19.48
N LYS A 330 31.72 -11.50 -18.88
CA LYS A 330 31.05 -12.79 -19.18
C LYS A 330 29.70 -12.89 -18.46
N LEU A 331 28.75 -13.67 -18.96
CA LEU A 331 27.38 -13.77 -18.42
C LEU A 331 27.32 -14.00 -16.90
N LEU A 332 28.06 -15.01 -16.40
CA LEU A 332 28.07 -15.32 -14.96
C LEU A 332 28.67 -14.18 -14.13
N GLN A 333 29.69 -13.49 -14.66
CA GLN A 333 30.30 -12.34 -13.99
C GLN A 333 29.31 -11.17 -13.94
N ARG A 334 28.62 -10.89 -15.05
CA ARG A 334 27.58 -9.83 -15.12
C ARG A 334 26.49 -10.05 -14.07
N ILE A 335 25.98 -11.29 -13.97
CA ILE A 335 24.96 -11.66 -12.99
C ILE A 335 25.50 -11.46 -11.57
N LYS A 336 26.70 -11.98 -11.26
CA LYS A 336 27.32 -11.80 -9.94
C LYS A 336 27.48 -10.33 -9.59
N THR A 337 27.98 -9.51 -10.51
CA THR A 337 28.16 -8.06 -10.30
C THR A 337 26.84 -7.36 -10.01
N LEU A 338 25.76 -7.70 -10.73
CA LEU A 338 24.43 -7.10 -10.51
C LEU A 338 23.77 -7.52 -9.20
N CYS A 339 24.20 -8.63 -8.60
CA CYS A 339 23.73 -9.09 -7.29
C CYS A 339 24.55 -8.53 -6.11
N ILE A 340 25.61 -7.76 -6.36
CA ILE A 340 26.38 -7.11 -5.29
C ILE A 340 25.62 -5.84 -4.88
N PRO A 341 25.26 -5.68 -3.59
CA PRO A 341 24.62 -4.47 -3.11
C PRO A 341 25.48 -3.24 -3.35
N ALA A 342 24.86 -2.11 -3.68
CA ALA A 342 25.58 -0.86 -3.89
C ALA A 342 26.39 -0.42 -2.65
N LEU A 343 25.93 -0.79 -1.45
CA LEU A 343 26.60 -0.54 -0.17
C LEU A 343 28.00 -1.18 -0.07
N GLU A 344 28.26 -2.23 -0.84
CA GLU A 344 29.53 -2.97 -0.84
C GLU A 344 30.40 -2.65 -2.06
N ASN A 345 29.95 -1.79 -2.98
CA ASN A 345 30.72 -1.46 -4.18
C ASN A 345 31.77 -0.37 -3.85
N PRO A 346 33.09 -0.67 -3.91
CA PRO A 346 34.14 0.29 -3.57
C PRO A 346 34.12 1.55 -4.43
N ASP A 347 33.66 1.48 -5.69
CA ASP A 347 33.55 2.65 -6.57
C ASP A 347 32.40 3.61 -6.15
N ILE A 348 31.41 3.09 -5.42
CA ILE A 348 30.28 3.85 -4.86
C ILE A 348 30.54 4.22 -3.40
N SER A 349 31.47 3.53 -2.71
CA SER A 349 31.82 3.77 -1.31
C SER A 349 32.33 5.19 -1.03
N GLY A 350 32.92 5.86 -2.03
CA GLY A 350 33.25 7.28 -1.96
C GLY A 350 32.03 8.23 -1.93
N ASP A 351 30.86 7.78 -2.40
CA ASP A 351 29.58 8.46 -2.24
C ASP A 351 28.84 8.00 -0.97
N ILE A 352 29.17 6.85 -0.40
CA ILE A 352 28.56 6.36 0.86
C ILE A 352 29.02 7.19 2.07
N SER A 353 30.25 7.70 2.08
CA SER A 353 30.67 8.70 3.08
C SER A 353 29.86 9.99 2.99
N LYS A 354 29.38 10.37 1.79
CA LYS A 354 28.40 11.45 1.61
C LYS A 354 27.02 11.02 2.09
N PHE A 355 26.65 9.75 1.94
CA PHE A 355 25.40 9.19 2.48
C PHE A 355 25.36 9.14 4.02
N ASN A 356 26.50 8.93 4.68
CA ASN A 356 26.62 9.04 6.13
C ASN A 356 26.63 10.50 6.63
N ALA A 357 27.00 11.47 5.79
CA ALA A 357 26.82 12.90 6.10
C ALA A 357 25.35 13.34 5.99
N ILE A 358 24.52 12.61 5.24
CA ILE A 358 23.07 12.86 5.07
C ILE A 358 22.28 12.50 6.35
N THR A 359 22.78 11.59 7.19
CA THR A 359 22.03 11.04 8.33
C THR A 359 22.19 11.80 9.65
N GLU A 360 23.24 12.62 9.83
CA GLU A 360 23.40 13.43 11.05
C GLU A 360 22.65 14.77 11.02
N THR A 361 22.44 15.37 9.84
CA THR A 361 21.88 16.73 9.74
C THR A 361 20.48 16.79 9.12
N GLY A 362 19.99 15.72 8.48
CA GLY A 362 18.64 15.68 7.91
C GLY A 362 18.37 16.71 6.80
N ILE A 363 19.41 17.33 6.24
CA ILE A 363 19.31 18.32 5.17
C ILE A 363 20.20 17.87 4.01
N LEU A 364 19.59 17.78 2.81
CA LEU A 364 20.29 17.63 1.53
C LEU A 364 21.13 18.87 1.26
N TYR A 365 22.43 18.83 1.52
CA TYR A 365 23.35 19.86 1.01
C TYR A 365 23.84 19.52 -0.39
N HIS A 366 23.74 20.49 -1.30
CA HIS A 366 24.13 20.40 -2.70
C HIS A 366 25.65 20.30 -2.88
N SER A 367 26.07 19.66 -3.98
CA SER A 367 27.45 19.37 -4.38
C SER A 367 28.43 20.55 -4.48
N ASN A 368 27.97 21.80 -4.29
CA ASN A 368 28.79 22.99 -4.54
C ASN A 368 29.42 23.61 -3.28
N ASP A 369 28.98 23.23 -2.07
CA ASP A 369 29.46 23.89 -0.84
C ASP A 369 30.69 23.21 -0.20
N VAL A 370 31.11 22.03 -0.69
CA VAL A 370 32.19 21.25 -0.07
C VAL A 370 33.59 21.67 -0.56
N MET A 371 33.71 22.40 -1.67
CA MET A 371 35.02 22.81 -2.19
C MET A 371 35.66 24.00 -1.46
N HIS A 372 34.91 24.75 -0.63
CA HIS A 372 35.45 25.94 0.04
C HIS A 372 35.98 25.71 1.46
N HIS A 373 35.74 24.56 2.09
CA HIS A 373 36.20 24.30 3.47
C HIS A 373 37.38 23.33 3.59
N ALA A 374 37.86 22.74 2.50
CA ALA A 374 38.92 21.73 2.53
C ALA A 374 40.35 22.26 2.30
N THR A 375 40.58 23.59 2.34
CA THR A 375 41.92 24.17 2.12
C THR A 375 42.30 25.24 3.14
N SER A 376 42.64 24.82 4.36
CA SER A 376 43.62 25.55 5.20
C SER A 376 44.14 24.68 6.35
N PRO A 377 45.44 24.31 6.40
CA PRO A 377 46.06 23.72 7.57
C PRO A 377 46.93 24.76 8.30
N THR A 378 46.57 25.19 9.51
CA THR A 378 47.52 25.85 10.43
C THR A 378 47.09 25.70 11.90
N SER A 379 47.76 24.77 12.59
CA SER A 379 48.43 24.86 13.90
C SER A 379 47.99 25.86 14.99
N THR A 380 47.95 25.33 16.23
CA THR A 380 48.24 25.98 17.56
C THR A 380 47.23 27.05 18.04
N THR A 381 46.74 27.14 19.28
CA THR A 381 47.29 26.83 20.62
C THR A 381 46.16 26.91 21.66
N MET A 382 46.28 26.20 22.79
CA MET A 382 45.49 26.43 24.01
C MET A 382 45.64 27.86 24.53
N GLN A 383 44.55 28.53 24.93
CA GLN A 383 44.53 29.46 26.08
C GLN A 383 43.10 29.85 26.53
N SER A 384 42.83 29.57 27.82
CA SER A 384 42.00 30.28 28.81
C SER A 384 40.87 31.24 28.39
N SER A 385 39.70 31.05 29.02
CA SER A 385 38.67 32.06 29.29
C SER A 385 39.21 33.25 30.12
N PRO A 386 38.63 34.48 30.09
CA PRO A 386 37.32 34.76 30.71
C PRO A 386 36.42 35.84 30.03
N ASN A 387 35.13 35.81 30.42
CA ASN A 387 34.12 36.89 30.52
C ASN A 387 34.19 38.12 29.59
N LEU A 388 33.05 38.45 28.95
CA LEU A 388 32.39 39.75 29.12
C LEU A 388 30.96 39.76 28.55
N SER A 389 30.13 40.52 29.26
CA SER A 389 28.71 40.79 29.14
C SER A 389 28.34 41.73 27.98
N ASP A 390 27.02 41.87 27.79
CA ASP A 390 26.29 42.99 27.17
C ASP A 390 26.06 42.93 25.65
N VAL A 391 24.87 42.50 25.21
CA VAL A 391 23.64 43.31 24.95
C VAL A 391 22.51 42.38 24.50
#